data_AF-A0A221V437-F1
#
_entry.id   AF-A0A221V437-F1
#
_cell.length_a   1.000
_cell.length_b   1.000
_cell.length_c   1.000
_cell.angle_alpha   90.00
_cell.angle_beta   90.00
_cell.angle_gamma   90.00
#
_symmetry.space_group_name_H-M   'P 1'
#
loop_
_entity.id
_entity.type
_entity.pdbx_description
1 polymer ?
#
loop_
_entity_poly.entity_id
_entity_poly.type
_entity_poly.pdbx_seq_one_letter_code
_entity_poly.pdbx_strand_id
1 'polypeptide(L)'
;MKIAILTLGTQGDVQPFAILGEALMKRGHQVTLSTAKNFSGLVESYGIDFLPVEADFYAFLNSDEGKKMMKNPFRAKKNLKTWVHPMIYNALKIFYKVSKESDRVLFHVKTMSDYFADQFPEKMIRANVVPAIEYTTEFINPVFSALPIPSFLNGLSYKLSDLGG
;
A
#
# COMPACT_ATOMS: atom_id res chain seq x y z
N MET A 1 14.71 8.11 16.04
CA MET A 1 14.54 8.34 14.59
C MET A 1 13.07 8.59 14.29
N LYS A 2 12.78 9.41 13.28
CA LYS A 2 11.47 9.63 12.69
C LYS A 2 11.22 8.60 11.60
N ILE A 3 10.20 7.76 11.79
CA ILE A 3 9.83 6.69 10.87
C ILE A 3 8.43 6.98 10.32
N ALA A 4 8.31 7.11 9.01
CA ALA A 4 7.02 7.12 8.35
C ALA A 4 6.61 5.70 7.96
N ILE A 5 5.34 5.36 8.16
CA ILE A 5 4.74 4.13 7.69
C ILE A 5 3.61 4.48 6.74
N LEU A 6 3.71 4.02 5.49
CA LEU A 6 2.75 4.33 4.42
C LEU A 6 2.00 3.06 4.05
N THR A 7 0.68 3.06 4.18
CA THR A 7 -0.14 1.93 3.74
C THR A 7 -1.52 2.38 3.24
N LEU A 8 -2.06 1.68 2.24
CA LEU A 8 -3.41 1.86 1.73
C LEU A 8 -4.03 0.50 1.45
N GLY A 9 -5.33 0.38 1.73
CA GLY A 9 -6.10 -0.81 1.42
C GLY A 9 -7.14 -1.13 2.49
N THR A 10 -7.36 -2.43 2.68
CA THR A 10 -8.28 -2.97 3.69
C THR A 10 -7.63 -2.97 5.08
N GLN A 11 -8.39 -3.33 6.11
CA GLN A 11 -7.83 -3.50 7.45
C GLN A 11 -6.64 -4.48 7.49
N GLY A 12 -6.64 -5.53 6.65
CA GLY A 12 -5.51 -6.45 6.53
C GLY A 12 -4.23 -5.80 5.97
N ASP A 13 -4.35 -4.70 5.23
CA ASP A 13 -3.23 -3.89 4.75
C ASP A 13 -2.78 -2.85 5.79
N VAL A 14 -3.64 -2.45 6.74
CA VAL A 14 -3.37 -1.36 7.69
C VAL A 14 -2.94 -1.87 9.06
N GLN A 15 -3.66 -2.83 9.62
CA GLN A 15 -3.46 -3.29 10.99
C GLN A 15 -2.06 -3.89 11.24
N PRO A 16 -1.45 -4.69 10.34
CA PRO A 16 -0.09 -5.19 10.55
C PRO A 16 0.94 -4.05 10.68
N PHE A 17 0.75 -2.97 9.94
CA PHE A 17 1.61 -1.80 9.99
C PHE A 17 1.40 -0.94 11.23
N ALA A 18 0.16 -0.86 11.75
CA ALA A 18 -0.11 -0.24 13.04
C ALA A 18 0.57 -1.02 14.19
N ILE A 19 0.48 -2.35 14.18
CA ILE A 19 1.18 -3.19 15.16
C ILE A 19 2.71 -3.00 15.06
N LEU A 20 3.26 -2.96 13.84
CA LEU A 20 4.68 -2.68 13.63
C LEU A 20 5.08 -1.29 14.14
N GLY A 21 4.25 -0.28 13.88
CA GLY A 21 4.46 1.08 14.37
C GLY A 21 4.51 1.14 15.89
N GLU A 22 3.59 0.47 16.58
CA GLU A 22 3.59 0.36 18.04
C GLU A 22 4.89 -0.30 18.56
N ALA A 23 5.33 -1.37 17.91
CA ALA A 23 6.57 -2.06 18.25
C ALA A 23 7.83 -1.20 18.03
N LEU A 24 7.81 -0.29 17.05
CA LEU A 24 8.88 0.68 16.79
C LEU A 24 8.86 1.81 17.83
N MET A 25 7.69 2.31 18.22
CA MET A 25 7.57 3.31 19.29
C MET A 25 8.08 2.76 20.62
N LYS A 26 7.77 1.51 20.96
CA LYS A 26 8.31 0.80 22.14
C LYS A 26 9.85 0.72 22.15
N ARG A 27 10.50 0.89 20.99
CA ARG A 27 11.97 0.94 20.83
C ARG A 27 12.53 2.37 20.81
N GLY A 28 11.72 3.38 21.08
CA GLY A 28 12.13 4.79 21.14
C GLY A 28 12.13 5.53 19.80
N HIS A 29 11.46 5.00 18.78
CA HIS A 29 11.27 5.70 17.51
C HIS A 29 10.02 6.61 17.54
N GLN A 30 10.08 7.76 16.85
CA GLN A 30 8.91 8.58 16.57
C GLN A 30 8.27 8.03 15.29
N VAL A 31 7.02 7.61 15.35
CA VAL A 31 6.35 6.93 14.23
C VAL A 31 5.14 7.73 13.79
N THR A 32 5.09 8.03 12.49
CA THR A 32 3.90 8.57 11.84
C THR A 32 3.36 7.56 10.85
N LEU A 33 2.09 7.17 10.99
CA LEU A 33 1.42 6.27 10.05
C LEU A 33 0.49 7.09 9.15
N SER A 34 0.64 6.93 7.83
CA SER A 34 -0.22 7.53 6.83
C SER A 34 -1.03 6.47 6.07
N THR A 35 -2.35 6.57 6.20
CA THR A 35 -3.31 5.71 5.51
C THR A 35 -4.64 6.46 5.29
N ALA A 36 -5.65 5.79 4.75
CA ALA A 36 -6.96 6.39 4.53
C ALA A 36 -7.60 6.86 5.84
N LYS A 37 -8.21 8.05 5.80
CA LYS A 37 -8.77 8.75 6.97
C LYS A 37 -9.73 7.90 7.83
N ASN A 38 -10.47 6.97 7.22
CA ASN A 38 -11.40 6.08 7.92
C ASN A 38 -10.72 5.10 8.89
N PHE A 39 -9.39 4.97 8.85
CA PHE A 39 -8.61 4.18 9.80
C PHE A 39 -8.03 5.00 10.96
N SER A 40 -8.38 6.29 11.10
CA SER A 40 -7.86 7.14 12.19
C SER A 40 -8.02 6.48 13.56
N GLY A 41 -9.22 6.01 13.89
CA GLY A 41 -9.49 5.36 15.18
C GLY A 41 -8.69 4.07 15.39
N LEU A 42 -8.42 3.31 14.32
CA LEU A 42 -7.55 2.14 14.40
C LEU A 42 -6.11 2.57 14.72
N VAL A 43 -5.56 3.55 14.00
CA VAL A 43 -4.17 4.02 14.19
C VAL A 43 -3.99 4.64 15.58
N GLU A 44 -4.92 5.51 15.98
CA GLU A 44 -4.95 6.17 17.27
C GLU A 44 -5.08 5.16 18.42
N SER A 45 -5.78 4.03 18.23
CA SER A 45 -5.86 2.96 19.24
C SER A 45 -4.50 2.32 19.58
N TYR A 46 -3.51 2.43 18.69
CA TYR A 46 -2.11 2.02 18.95
C TYR A 46 -1.23 3.18 19.45
N GLY A 47 -1.78 4.37 19.66
CA GLY A 47 -1.07 5.56 20.14
C GLY A 47 -0.08 6.17 19.13
N ILE A 48 -0.27 5.92 17.83
CA ILE A 48 0.64 6.35 16.76
C ILE A 48 0.21 7.70 16.20
N ASP A 49 1.16 8.59 15.87
CA ASP A 49 0.87 9.83 15.16
C ASP A 49 0.25 9.53 13.78
N PHE A 50 -0.89 10.13 13.49
CA PHE A 50 -1.65 9.83 12.28
C PHE A 50 -1.59 10.97 11.25
N LEU A 51 -1.20 10.65 10.02
CA LEU A 51 -1.25 11.56 8.87
C LEU A 51 -2.28 11.05 7.85
N PRO A 52 -3.53 11.54 7.88
CA PRO A 52 -4.58 11.03 7.01
C PRO A 52 -4.30 11.33 5.55
N VAL A 53 -4.50 10.32 4.71
CA VAL A 53 -4.78 10.54 3.29
C VAL A 53 -6.27 10.83 3.16
N GLU A 54 -6.60 12.05 2.73
CA GLU A 54 -7.94 12.47 2.33
C GLU A 54 -8.30 11.80 1.00
N ALA A 55 -8.38 10.48 1.04
CA ALA A 55 -8.87 9.67 -0.04
C ALA A 55 -10.15 9.04 0.46
N ASP A 56 -11.27 9.54 -0.05
CA ASP A 56 -12.58 8.97 0.24
C ASP A 56 -12.79 7.69 -0.58
N PHE A 57 -11.81 6.77 -0.50
CA PHE A 57 -11.89 5.44 -1.10
C PHE A 57 -13.15 4.74 -0.62
N TYR A 58 -13.56 4.97 0.63
CA TYR A 58 -14.74 4.36 1.20
C TYR A 58 -16.03 4.89 0.58
N ALA A 59 -16.23 6.22 0.47
CA ALA A 59 -17.40 6.74 -0.24
C ALA A 59 -17.38 6.39 -1.72
N PHE A 60 -16.20 6.37 -2.35
CA PHE A 60 -16.07 5.91 -3.73
C PHE A 60 -16.49 4.44 -3.87
N LEU A 61 -15.92 3.53 -3.07
CA LEU A 61 -16.27 2.11 -3.12
C LEU A 61 -17.77 1.86 -2.83
N ASN A 62 -18.39 2.71 -2.01
CA ASN A 62 -19.81 2.64 -1.69
C ASN A 62 -20.72 3.35 -2.71
N SER A 63 -20.19 4.19 -3.59
CA SER A 63 -20.95 4.79 -4.66
C SER A 63 -21.34 3.74 -5.71
N ASP A 64 -22.37 4.05 -6.50
CA ASP A 64 -22.78 3.18 -7.61
C ASP A 64 -21.64 2.97 -8.60
N GLU A 65 -20.79 3.99 -8.79
CA GLU A 65 -19.60 3.95 -9.62
C GLU A 65 -18.53 3.00 -9.06
N GLY A 66 -18.21 3.07 -7.76
CA GLY A 66 -17.24 2.16 -7.15
C GLY A 66 -17.71 0.71 -7.14
N LYS A 67 -18.99 0.47 -6.84
CA LYS A 67 -19.60 -0.87 -6.94
C LYS A 67 -19.56 -1.42 -8.36
N LYS A 68 -19.83 -0.59 -9.37
CA LYS A 68 -19.72 -0.97 -10.79
C LYS A 68 -18.27 -1.26 -11.18
N MET A 69 -17.31 -0.50 -10.66
CA MET A 69 -15.88 -0.73 -10.91
C MET A 69 -15.39 -2.04 -10.28
N MET A 70 -15.80 -2.34 -9.05
CA MET A 70 -15.48 -3.60 -8.37
C MET A 70 -15.98 -4.83 -9.14
N LYS A 71 -17.14 -4.70 -9.83
CA LYS A 71 -17.68 -5.77 -10.69
C LYS A 71 -16.99 -5.88 -12.05
N ASN A 72 -16.45 -4.77 -12.58
CA ASN A 72 -15.75 -4.77 -13.86
C ASN A 72 -14.66 -3.67 -13.89
N PRO A 73 -13.39 -4.05 -13.60
CA PRO A 73 -12.27 -3.12 -13.54
C PRO A 73 -12.06 -2.32 -14.83
N PHE A 74 -12.41 -2.88 -15.99
CA PHE A 74 -12.25 -2.23 -17.29
C PHE A 74 -13.19 -1.03 -17.50
N ARG A 75 -14.26 -0.89 -16.71
CA ARG A 75 -15.14 0.31 -16.74
C ARG A 75 -14.56 1.51 -15.98
N ALA A 76 -13.43 1.37 -15.29
CA ALA A 76 -12.77 2.45 -14.56
C ALA A 76 -12.41 3.64 -15.46
N LYS A 77 -12.24 3.43 -16.78
CA LYS A 77 -11.77 4.44 -17.74
C LYS A 77 -12.57 5.75 -17.72
N LYS A 78 -13.88 5.71 -17.44
CA LYS A 78 -14.75 6.92 -17.39
C LYS A 78 -14.54 7.77 -16.13
N ASN A 79 -14.18 7.14 -15.02
CA ASN A 79 -14.03 7.78 -13.70
C ASN A 79 -12.56 7.98 -13.30
N LEU A 80 -11.63 7.50 -14.13
CA LEU A 80 -10.20 7.53 -13.88
C LEU A 80 -9.68 8.97 -13.73
N LYS A 81 -10.08 9.87 -14.64
CA LYS A 81 -9.60 11.26 -14.65
C LYS A 81 -10.21 12.14 -13.56
N THR A 82 -11.46 11.87 -13.18
CA THR A 82 -12.24 12.75 -12.30
C THR A 82 -12.07 12.44 -10.82
N TRP A 83 -11.86 11.18 -10.47
CA TRP A 83 -11.82 10.75 -9.06
C TRP A 83 -10.57 9.96 -8.71
N VAL A 84 -10.24 8.96 -9.52
CA VAL A 84 -9.11 8.06 -9.22
C VAL A 84 -7.78 8.81 -9.28
N HIS A 85 -7.55 9.59 -10.35
CA HIS A 85 -6.30 10.32 -10.52
C HIS A 85 -6.11 11.39 -9.43
N PRO A 86 -7.07 12.29 -9.11
CA PRO A 86 -6.88 13.25 -8.02
C PRO A 86 -6.62 12.57 -6.67
N MET A 87 -7.30 11.47 -6.38
CA MET A 87 -7.13 10.72 -5.15
C MET A 87 -5.73 10.10 -5.02
N ILE A 88 -5.27 9.38 -6.06
CA ILE A 88 -3.92 8.80 -6.11
C ILE A 88 -2.88 9.92 -6.03
N TYR A 89 -3.07 10.99 -6.78
CA TYR A 89 -2.12 12.10 -6.83
C TYR A 89 -2.00 12.83 -5.48
N ASN A 90 -3.12 13.04 -4.78
CA ASN A 90 -3.11 13.63 -3.44
C ASN A 90 -2.43 12.70 -2.43
N ALA A 91 -2.69 11.39 -2.49
CA ALA A 91 -2.00 10.40 -1.65
C ALA A 91 -0.49 10.44 -1.89
N LEU A 92 -0.06 10.39 -3.15
CA LEU A 92 1.36 10.46 -3.53
C LEU A 92 2.02 11.77 -3.06
N LYS A 93 1.34 12.91 -3.11
CA LYS A 93 1.86 14.18 -2.58
C LYS A 93 2.11 14.11 -1.07
N ILE A 94 1.17 13.56 -0.31
CA ILE A 94 1.30 13.39 1.13
C ILE A 94 2.46 12.44 1.44
N PHE A 95 2.49 11.28 0.78
CA PHE A 95 3.52 10.27 0.92
C PHE A 95 4.91 10.79 0.57
N TYR A 96 5.05 11.52 -0.53
CA TYR A 96 6.30 12.13 -0.94
C TYR A 96 6.79 13.15 0.10
N LYS A 97 5.89 14.01 0.59
CA LYS A 97 6.22 15.02 1.61
C LYS A 97 6.73 14.36 2.90
N VAL A 98 5.97 13.42 3.47
CA VAL A 98 6.37 12.77 4.73
C VAL A 98 7.64 11.92 4.57
N SER A 99 7.87 11.36 3.38
CA SER A 99 9.11 10.62 3.08
C SER A 99 10.34 11.53 3.07
N LYS A 100 10.21 12.78 2.62
CA LYS A 100 11.29 13.78 2.70
C LYS A 100 11.67 14.13 4.13
N GLU A 101 10.68 14.22 5.01
CA GLU A 101 10.81 14.70 6.40
C GLU A 101 11.23 13.59 7.38
N SER A 102 11.22 12.33 6.95
CA SER A 102 11.50 11.15 7.79
C SER A 102 12.90 10.58 7.57
N ASP A 103 13.46 9.96 8.63
CA ASP A 103 14.76 9.29 8.59
C ASP A 103 14.65 7.92 7.89
N ARG A 104 13.52 7.23 8.06
CA ARG A 104 13.17 5.94 7.44
C ARG A 104 11.71 5.92 7.03
N VAL A 105 11.41 5.20 5.96
CA VAL A 105 10.05 5.05 5.43
C VAL A 105 9.79 3.57 5.17
N LEU A 106 8.81 3.01 5.86
CA LEU A 106 8.25 1.70 5.56
C LEU A 106 7.01 1.90 4.70
N PHE A 107 6.90 1.19 3.58
CA PHE A 107 5.73 1.36 2.72
C PHE A 107 5.24 0.06 2.11
N HIS A 108 3.93 -0.01 1.94
CA HIS A 108 3.24 -1.10 1.25
C HIS A 108 3.10 -0.81 -0.25
N VAL A 109 3.21 -1.81 -1.11
CA VAL A 109 3.08 -1.67 -2.58
C VAL A 109 1.85 -0.89 -3.06
N LYS A 110 0.71 -1.01 -2.37
CA LYS A 110 -0.54 -0.31 -2.75
C LYS A 110 -0.46 1.21 -2.56
N THR A 111 0.55 1.73 -1.86
CA THR A 111 0.78 3.17 -1.79
C THR A 111 1.38 3.74 -3.05
N MET A 112 1.89 2.88 -3.95
CA MET A 112 2.62 3.28 -5.15
C MET A 112 3.82 4.19 -4.81
N SER A 113 4.39 4.06 -3.61
CA SER A 113 5.55 4.88 -3.20
C SER A 113 6.83 4.50 -3.97
N ASP A 114 6.84 3.33 -4.61
CA ASP A 114 7.91 2.90 -5.52
C ASP A 114 8.21 3.92 -6.63
N TYR A 115 7.20 4.65 -7.11
CA TYR A 115 7.37 5.67 -8.17
C TYR A 115 8.32 6.81 -7.78
N PHE A 116 8.59 7.01 -6.50
CA PHE A 116 9.55 8.01 -6.02
C PHE A 116 10.58 7.43 -5.05
N ALA A 117 10.55 6.12 -4.76
CA ALA A 117 11.42 5.50 -3.77
C ALA A 117 12.90 5.60 -4.15
N ASP A 118 13.21 5.51 -5.45
CA ASP A 118 14.57 5.63 -6.00
C ASP A 118 15.20 7.01 -5.75
N GLN A 119 14.42 8.02 -5.41
CA GLN A 119 14.93 9.34 -5.01
C GLN A 119 15.49 9.35 -3.58
N PHE A 120 15.25 8.28 -2.80
CA PHE A 120 15.59 8.15 -1.38
C PHE A 120 16.09 6.71 -1.04
N PRO A 121 17.09 6.19 -1.77
CA PRO A 121 17.48 4.77 -1.71
C PRO A 121 17.95 4.30 -0.33
N GLU A 122 18.45 5.21 0.50
CA GLU A 122 18.98 4.91 1.84
C GLU A 122 17.91 4.78 2.92
N LYS A 123 16.66 5.16 2.64
CA LYS A 123 15.60 5.25 3.65
C LYS A 123 14.27 4.60 3.29
N MET A 124 14.04 4.29 2.01
CA MET A 124 12.79 3.67 1.55
C MET A 124 12.89 2.14 1.67
N ILE A 125 12.02 1.56 2.49
CA ILE A 125 11.98 0.13 2.76
C ILE A 125 10.59 -0.39 2.42
N ARG A 126 10.50 -1.19 1.35
CA ARG A 126 9.25 -1.84 0.96
C ARG A 126 8.94 -2.97 1.95
N ALA A 127 7.71 -3.02 2.44
CA ALA A 127 7.23 -4.10 3.30
C ALA A 127 5.89 -4.62 2.74
N ASN A 128 5.82 -5.92 2.47
CA ASN A 128 4.65 -6.55 1.86
C ASN A 128 3.99 -7.52 2.84
N VAL A 129 2.66 -7.45 2.95
CA VAL A 129 1.86 -8.38 3.77
C VAL A 129 1.32 -9.57 2.96
N VAL A 130 1.59 -9.59 1.66
CA VAL A 130 1.19 -10.67 0.73
C VAL A 130 2.37 -11.03 -0.19
N PRO A 131 2.68 -12.33 -0.36
CA PRO A 131 3.83 -12.79 -1.13
C PRO A 131 3.52 -12.91 -2.63
N ALA A 132 2.90 -11.87 -3.21
CA ALA A 132 2.45 -11.87 -4.60
C ALA A 132 3.35 -11.07 -5.55
N ILE A 133 4.30 -10.30 -5.00
CA ILE A 133 5.07 -9.31 -5.76
C ILE A 133 6.56 -9.60 -5.68
N GLU A 134 7.07 -10.01 -4.52
CA GLU A 134 8.48 -10.31 -4.37
C GLU A 134 8.83 -11.62 -5.08
N TYR A 135 9.81 -11.55 -5.99
CA TYR A 135 10.22 -12.71 -6.78
C TYR A 135 10.76 -13.82 -5.88
N THR A 136 10.28 -15.04 -6.12
CA THR A 136 10.82 -16.26 -5.51
C THR A 136 10.61 -17.48 -6.41
N THR A 137 11.40 -18.53 -6.17
CA THR A 137 11.25 -19.84 -6.80
C THR A 137 10.70 -20.91 -5.84
N GLU A 138 10.53 -20.58 -4.56
CA GLU A 138 10.16 -21.52 -3.51
C GLU A 138 8.71 -22.01 -3.62
N PHE A 139 7.79 -21.14 -4.06
CA PHE A 139 6.37 -21.45 -4.23
C PHE A 139 5.81 -20.68 -5.42
N ILE A 140 4.63 -21.09 -5.90
CA ILE A 140 3.89 -20.42 -6.97
C ILE A 140 3.35 -19.08 -6.47
N ASN A 141 3.35 -18.05 -7.32
CA ASN A 141 2.70 -16.78 -6.99
C ASN A 141 1.22 -17.04 -6.61
N PRO A 142 0.76 -16.58 -5.43
CA PRO A 142 -0.61 -16.82 -4.95
C PRO A 142 -1.71 -16.43 -5.94
N VAL A 143 -1.46 -15.45 -6.83
CA VAL A 143 -2.40 -15.04 -7.88
C VAL A 143 -2.71 -16.19 -8.85
N PHE A 144 -1.76 -17.09 -9.07
CA PHE A 144 -1.89 -18.25 -9.95
C PHE A 144 -2.12 -19.56 -9.18
N SER A 145 -2.38 -19.51 -7.87
CA SER A 145 -2.51 -20.70 -7.00
C SER A 145 -3.59 -21.69 -7.44
N ALA A 146 -4.60 -21.25 -8.20
CA ALA A 146 -5.65 -22.11 -8.75
C ALA A 146 -5.21 -22.89 -10.01
N LEU A 147 -4.07 -22.53 -10.61
CA LEU A 147 -3.55 -23.18 -11.80
C LEU A 147 -2.57 -24.30 -11.42
N PRO A 148 -2.61 -25.46 -12.10
CA PRO A 148 -1.68 -26.55 -11.84
C PRO A 148 -0.31 -26.26 -12.49
N ILE A 149 0.41 -25.27 -11.97
CA ILE A 149 1.74 -24.90 -12.45
C ILE A 149 2.80 -25.78 -11.75
N PRO A 150 3.64 -26.53 -12.49
CA PRO A 150 4.75 -27.28 -11.91
C PRO A 150 5.73 -26.40 -11.14
N SER A 151 6.32 -26.92 -10.06
CA SER A 151 7.22 -26.15 -9.16
C SER A 151 8.44 -25.56 -9.86
N PHE A 152 8.96 -26.18 -10.92
CA PHE A 152 10.07 -25.63 -11.70
C PHE A 152 9.71 -24.33 -12.45
N LEU A 153 8.42 -23.99 -12.56
CA LEU A 153 7.91 -22.74 -13.15
C LEU A 153 7.52 -21.69 -12.10
N ASN A 154 7.79 -21.92 -10.80
CA ASN A 154 7.48 -20.97 -9.74
C ASN A 154 8.00 -19.56 -10.04
N GLY A 155 9.28 -19.42 -10.42
CA GLY A 155 9.85 -18.10 -10.77
C GLY A 155 9.19 -17.43 -11.98
N LEU A 156 8.71 -18.21 -12.96
CA LEU A 156 8.00 -17.65 -14.12
C LEU A 156 6.64 -17.07 -13.70
N SER A 157 5.97 -17.67 -12.71
CA SER A 157 4.70 -17.15 -12.19
C SER A 157 4.82 -15.75 -11.59
N TYR A 158 5.99 -15.34 -11.10
CA TYR A 158 6.26 -13.98 -10.63
C TYR A 158 6.62 -13.00 -11.76
N LYS A 159 7.32 -13.47 -12.80
CA LYS A 159 7.61 -12.63 -13.98
C LYS A 159 6.35 -12.30 -14.78
N LEU A 160 5.38 -13.20 -14.80
CA LEU A 160 4.10 -12.99 -15.48
C LEU A 160 3.22 -11.96 -14.76
N SER A 161 3.33 -11.81 -13.43
CA SER A 161 2.61 -10.78 -12.69
C SER A 161 3.15 -9.36 -12.91
N ASP A 162 4.45 -9.21 -13.19
CA ASP A 162 5.06 -7.90 -13.50
C ASP A 162 4.67 -7.35 -14.88
N LEU A 163 4.25 -8.21 -15.82
CA LEU A 163 3.83 -7.80 -17.17
C LEU A 163 2.45 -7.09 -17.20
N GLY A 164 1.76 -6.98 -16.07
CA GLY A 164 0.46 -6.34 -15.94
C GLY A 164 0.47 -4.95 -15.27
N GLY A 165 1.65 -4.42 -14.94
CA GLY A 165 1.85 -3.10 -14.30
C GLY A 165 2.13 -1.96 -15.28
#